data_AF-A0A958RGP5-F1
#
_entry.id   AF-A0A958RGP5-F1
#
_cell.length_a   1.000
_cell.length_b   1.000
_cell.length_c   1.000
_cell.angle_alpha   90.00
_cell.angle_beta   90.00
_cell.angle_gamma   90.00
#
_symmetry.space_group_name_H-M   'P 1'
#
loop_
_entity.id
_entity.type
_entity.pdbx_description
1 polymer ?
#
loop_
_entity_poly.entity_id
_entity_poly.type
_entity_poly.pdbx_seq_one_letter_code
_entity_poly.pdbx_strand_id
1 'polypeptide(L)'
;MRKLTFLLFICVFLTASKCDNEPLEGEFLTDEQASCDVSTQNVINAALAFSQATTETYEQLCIAYKNALQLQIQFCGDPDGSLQAIIDSLDNCFVNTEIEDCESAMAAVELAQNAFNESTYENYTELCVIYREALLTLIELCGPDSVSQAILVELGNCIQDTLAEGIVTVTVDALPLVFDAINVFQTGTSLHIAAETGSPTYYIIYFEIDLGEIGDDIINETFKMNIVSQYLPSAEGFNDFTSTITTNTPGNVIGTFNGIVTNADGEDLSLTSGVISVSY
;
A
#
# COMPACT_ATOMS: atom_id res chain seq x y z
N MET A 1 15.31 -92.18 -19.54
CA MET A 1 13.94 -91.77 -19.86
C MET A 1 13.77 -90.28 -19.53
N ARG A 2 13.19 -89.54 -20.48
CA ARG A 2 12.44 -88.27 -20.42
C ARG A 2 12.87 -87.06 -19.56
N LYS A 3 12.98 -85.94 -20.29
CA LYS A 3 12.92 -84.50 -19.97
C LYS A 3 11.71 -84.11 -19.10
N LEU A 4 11.79 -83.04 -18.29
CA LEU A 4 10.96 -81.83 -18.44
C LEU A 4 11.39 -80.66 -17.51
N THR A 5 11.29 -79.47 -18.10
CA THR A 5 11.54 -78.07 -17.73
C THR A 5 10.55 -77.45 -16.73
N PHE A 6 11.00 -76.46 -15.92
CA PHE A 6 10.33 -75.17 -15.54
C PHE A 6 11.23 -74.49 -14.47
N LEU A 7 11.97 -73.39 -14.66
CA LEU A 7 11.68 -72.03 -15.11
C LEU A 7 10.69 -71.27 -14.20
N LEU A 8 11.20 -70.69 -13.12
CA LEU A 8 10.71 -69.38 -12.65
C LEU A 8 11.84 -68.61 -11.94
N PHE A 9 12.48 -67.77 -12.74
CA PHE A 9 13.15 -66.54 -12.34
C PHE A 9 12.14 -65.66 -11.57
N ILE A 10 12.52 -65.09 -10.42
CA ILE A 10 12.11 -63.74 -10.01
C ILE A 10 13.21 -63.23 -9.06
N CYS A 11 14.02 -62.34 -9.61
CA CYS A 11 14.91 -61.46 -8.88
C CYS A 11 14.04 -60.54 -8.02
N VAL A 12 14.19 -60.62 -6.69
CA VAL A 12 13.71 -59.55 -5.80
C VAL A 12 14.64 -58.37 -6.05
N PHE A 13 14.12 -57.42 -6.83
CA PHE A 13 14.73 -56.16 -7.16
C PHE A 13 15.13 -55.42 -5.89
N LEU A 14 16.42 -55.08 -5.81
CA LEU A 14 16.90 -53.87 -5.17
C LEU A 14 16.13 -52.70 -5.80
N THR A 15 15.10 -52.19 -5.12
CA THR A 15 14.55 -50.88 -5.43
C THR A 15 15.52 -49.85 -4.89
N ALA A 16 16.59 -49.61 -5.67
CA ALA A 16 17.21 -48.31 -5.69
C ALA A 16 16.11 -47.34 -6.15
N SER A 17 15.60 -46.51 -5.24
CA SER A 17 14.87 -45.30 -5.60
C SER A 17 15.88 -44.40 -6.32
N LYS A 18 16.00 -44.58 -7.64
CA LYS A 18 16.55 -43.54 -8.48
C LYS A 18 15.58 -42.37 -8.37
N CYS A 19 16.03 -41.30 -7.71
CA CYS A 19 15.47 -40.00 -7.96
C CYS A 19 15.82 -39.70 -9.41
N ASP A 20 14.85 -39.86 -10.30
CA ASP A 20 14.94 -39.31 -11.64
C ASP A 20 14.93 -37.79 -11.47
N ASN A 21 16.12 -37.19 -11.48
CA ASN A 21 16.29 -35.75 -11.60
C ASN A 21 16.00 -35.40 -13.06
N GLU A 22 14.72 -35.39 -13.41
CA GLU A 22 14.23 -34.92 -14.69
C GLU A 22 14.32 -33.38 -14.68
N PRO A 23 14.96 -32.76 -15.68
CA PRO A 23 15.07 -31.31 -15.73
C PRO A 23 13.67 -30.71 -15.92
N LEU A 24 13.35 -29.76 -15.03
CA LEU A 24 12.13 -28.95 -15.05
C LEU A 24 11.97 -28.25 -16.41
N GLU A 25 11.14 -28.81 -17.29
CA GLU A 25 10.45 -28.05 -18.32
C GLU A 25 8.99 -27.85 -17.89
N GLY A 26 8.58 -26.59 -17.89
CA GLY A 26 7.55 -26.09 -17.01
C GLY A 26 6.11 -26.41 -17.39
N GLU A 27 5.28 -26.46 -16.34
CA GLU A 27 3.90 -25.99 -16.32
C GLU A 27 3.53 -25.77 -14.84
N PHE A 28 3.48 -24.51 -14.39
CA PHE A 28 2.88 -24.22 -13.08
C PHE A 28 1.37 -24.49 -13.24
N LEU A 29 0.88 -25.55 -12.59
CA LEU A 29 -0.50 -26.00 -12.68
C LEU A 29 -1.46 -24.96 -12.07
N THR A 30 -2.61 -24.77 -12.70
CA THR A 30 -3.69 -23.88 -12.24
C THR A 30 -4.42 -24.46 -11.02
N ASP A 31 -5.17 -23.61 -10.31
CA ASP A 31 -5.94 -23.92 -9.09
C ASP A 31 -6.88 -25.15 -9.17
N GLU A 32 -7.21 -25.61 -10.38
CA GLU A 32 -8.05 -26.78 -10.63
C GLU A 32 -7.36 -28.14 -10.40
N GLN A 33 -6.04 -28.19 -10.16
CA GLN A 33 -5.27 -29.43 -9.94
C GLN A 33 -4.53 -29.53 -8.60
N ALA A 34 -4.63 -28.51 -7.75
CA ALA A 34 -3.98 -28.51 -6.44
C ALA A 34 -4.76 -29.34 -5.41
N SER A 35 -4.06 -30.25 -4.73
CA SER A 35 -4.56 -31.06 -3.61
C SER A 35 -3.51 -31.07 -2.51
N CYS A 36 -3.88 -31.49 -1.29
CA CYS A 36 -2.92 -31.50 -0.18
C CYS A 36 -1.64 -32.31 -0.48
N ASP A 37 -1.77 -33.45 -1.18
CA ASP A 37 -0.62 -34.27 -1.59
C ASP A 37 0.28 -33.53 -2.61
N VAL A 38 -0.33 -32.83 -3.57
CA VAL A 38 0.39 -32.04 -4.59
C VAL A 38 1.09 -30.83 -3.97
N SER A 39 0.40 -30.09 -3.11
CA SER A 39 0.99 -28.92 -2.43
C SER A 39 2.14 -29.32 -1.51
N THR A 40 2.04 -30.46 -0.83
CA THR A 40 3.14 -31.01 -0.03
C THR A 40 4.36 -31.32 -0.89
N GLN A 41 4.17 -31.93 -2.08
CA GLN A 41 5.27 -32.21 -2.99
C GLN A 41 5.89 -30.93 -3.57
N ASN A 42 5.08 -29.91 -3.86
CA ASN A 42 5.55 -28.60 -4.32
C ASN A 42 6.42 -27.91 -3.27
N VAL A 43 6.04 -27.99 -1.99
CA VAL A 43 6.85 -27.47 -0.87
C VAL A 43 8.19 -28.17 -0.79
N ILE A 44 8.23 -29.51 -0.90
CA ILE A 44 9.48 -30.28 -0.90
C ILE A 44 10.39 -29.85 -2.06
N ASN A 45 9.83 -29.71 -3.26
CA ASN A 45 10.59 -29.33 -4.45
C ASN A 45 11.12 -27.89 -4.35
N ALA A 46 10.28 -26.96 -3.90
CA ALA A 46 10.66 -25.56 -3.75
C ALA A 46 11.68 -25.36 -2.61
N ALA A 47 11.56 -26.08 -1.50
CA ALA A 47 12.54 -26.09 -0.42
C ALA A 47 13.90 -26.61 -0.91
N LEU A 48 13.91 -27.68 -1.70
CA LEU A 48 15.13 -28.22 -2.29
C LEU A 48 15.78 -27.23 -3.25
N ALA A 49 15.00 -26.59 -4.10
CA ALA A 49 15.49 -25.56 -5.01
C ALA A 49 16.07 -24.37 -4.23
N PHE A 50 15.35 -23.89 -3.21
CA PHE A 50 15.81 -22.80 -2.33
C PHE A 50 17.08 -23.15 -1.56
N SER A 51 17.26 -24.40 -1.12
CA SER A 51 18.50 -24.85 -0.46
C SER A 51 19.73 -24.80 -1.36
N GLN A 52 19.54 -24.70 -2.68
CA GLN A 52 20.57 -24.57 -3.70
C GLN A 52 20.66 -23.15 -4.26
N ALA A 53 19.98 -22.18 -3.64
CA ALA A 53 19.98 -20.80 -4.10
C ALA A 53 21.39 -20.20 -4.08
N THR A 54 21.68 -19.40 -5.09
CA THR A 54 22.82 -18.49 -5.14
C THR A 54 22.32 -17.08 -4.82
N THR A 55 23.22 -16.12 -4.61
CA THR A 55 22.85 -14.72 -4.42
C THR A 55 21.96 -14.19 -5.55
N GLU A 56 22.20 -14.64 -6.79
CA GLU A 56 21.44 -14.25 -7.98
C GLU A 56 20.05 -14.90 -8.08
N THR A 57 19.85 -16.06 -7.44
CA THR A 57 18.59 -16.83 -7.52
C THR A 57 17.81 -16.87 -6.22
N TYR A 58 18.36 -16.29 -5.14
CA TYR A 58 17.80 -16.32 -3.79
C TYR A 58 16.38 -15.78 -3.74
N GLU A 59 16.15 -14.58 -4.27
CA GLU A 59 14.84 -13.93 -4.22
C GLU A 59 13.77 -14.77 -4.93
N GLN A 60 14.04 -15.17 -6.17
CA GLN A 60 13.12 -15.99 -6.96
C GLN A 60 12.79 -17.32 -6.28
N LEU A 61 13.81 -18.00 -5.73
CA LEU A 61 13.63 -19.30 -5.10
C LEU A 61 12.99 -19.20 -3.70
N CYS A 62 13.25 -18.12 -2.96
CA CYS A 62 12.58 -17.83 -1.70
C CYS A 62 11.09 -17.57 -1.92
N ILE A 63 10.74 -16.72 -2.89
CA ILE A 63 9.34 -16.41 -3.25
C ILE A 63 8.63 -17.70 -3.69
N ALA A 64 9.26 -18.53 -4.52
CA ALA A 64 8.70 -19.80 -4.95
C ALA A 64 8.42 -20.75 -3.76
N TYR A 65 9.34 -20.81 -2.79
CA TYR A 65 9.17 -21.61 -1.58
C TYR A 65 8.06 -21.07 -0.68
N LYS A 66 7.99 -19.75 -0.49
CA LYS A 66 6.95 -19.07 0.29
C LYS A 66 5.55 -19.29 -0.30
N ASN A 67 5.40 -19.18 -1.62
CA ASN A 67 4.15 -19.44 -2.32
C ASN A 67 3.72 -20.91 -2.20
N ALA A 68 4.67 -21.85 -2.29
CA ALA A 68 4.37 -23.27 -2.10
C ALA A 68 3.84 -23.56 -0.69
N LEU A 69 4.42 -22.94 0.34
CA LEU A 69 3.95 -23.05 1.73
C LEU A 69 2.54 -22.48 1.90
N GLN A 70 2.24 -21.32 1.29
CA GLN A 70 0.89 -20.73 1.32
C GLN A 70 -0.16 -21.63 0.66
N LEU A 71 0.17 -22.25 -0.48
CA LEU A 71 -0.70 -23.23 -1.12
C LEU A 71 -0.88 -24.48 -0.25
N GLN A 72 0.17 -24.94 0.45
CA GLN A 72 0.03 -26.05 1.40
C GLN A 72 -0.91 -25.69 2.55
N ILE A 73 -0.80 -24.49 3.13
CA ILE A 73 -1.73 -24.01 4.17
C ILE A 73 -3.16 -23.97 3.63
N GLN A 74 -3.35 -23.46 2.42
CA GLN A 74 -4.67 -23.35 1.78
C GLN A 74 -5.36 -24.71 1.60
N PHE A 75 -4.62 -25.75 1.18
CA PHE A 75 -5.19 -27.05 0.82
C PHE A 75 -5.09 -28.12 1.92
N CYS A 76 -4.13 -28.02 2.84
CA CYS A 76 -3.90 -28.97 3.93
C CYS A 76 -4.28 -28.41 5.32
N GLY A 77 -4.34 -27.10 5.47
CA GLY A 77 -4.45 -26.43 6.78
C GLY A 77 -3.14 -26.42 7.56
N ASP A 78 -3.07 -25.54 8.57
CA ASP A 78 -1.91 -25.36 9.46
C ASP A 78 -2.38 -25.09 10.91
N PRO A 79 -3.01 -26.07 11.58
CA PRO A 79 -3.63 -25.86 12.88
C PRO A 79 -2.62 -25.63 14.03
N ASP A 80 -1.36 -26.02 13.85
CA ASP A 80 -0.28 -25.79 14.82
C ASP A 80 0.58 -24.55 14.49
N GLY A 81 0.30 -23.89 13.36
CA GLY A 81 1.00 -22.68 12.91
C GLY A 81 2.45 -22.94 12.45
N SER A 82 2.83 -24.21 12.25
CA SER A 82 4.19 -24.59 11.94
C SER A 82 4.61 -24.14 10.54
N LEU A 83 3.70 -24.17 9.56
CA LEU A 83 3.97 -23.70 8.20
C LEU A 83 4.00 -22.16 8.16
N GLN A 84 3.09 -21.51 8.87
CA GLN A 84 3.07 -20.05 9.00
C GLN A 84 4.36 -19.55 9.66
N ALA A 85 4.86 -20.23 10.70
CA ALA A 85 6.13 -19.86 11.33
C ALA A 85 7.33 -19.94 10.36
N ILE A 86 7.31 -20.90 9.41
CA ILE A 86 8.34 -20.98 8.37
C ILE A 86 8.20 -19.80 7.39
N ILE A 87 6.98 -19.47 6.96
CA ILE A 87 6.71 -18.30 6.11
C ILE A 87 7.21 -17.01 6.77
N ASP A 88 6.95 -16.86 8.07
CA ASP A 88 7.37 -15.68 8.84
C ASP A 88 8.91 -15.63 8.94
N SER A 89 9.58 -16.77 9.08
CA SER A 89 11.05 -16.85 9.14
C SER A 89 11.76 -16.57 7.81
N LEU A 90 11.05 -16.70 6.68
CA LEU A 90 11.55 -16.34 5.34
C LEU A 90 11.47 -14.83 5.08
N ASP A 91 10.82 -14.07 5.97
CA ASP A 91 10.63 -12.62 5.91
C ASP A 91 10.14 -12.15 4.51
N ASN A 92 10.67 -11.06 3.98
CA ASN A 92 10.32 -10.48 2.69
C ASN A 92 11.08 -11.10 1.50
N CYS A 93 11.81 -12.22 1.68
CA CYS A 93 12.51 -12.94 0.62
C CYS A 93 13.56 -12.15 -0.18
N PHE A 94 13.87 -10.94 0.24
CA PHE A 94 15.05 -10.23 -0.25
C PHE A 94 16.26 -10.77 0.48
N VAL A 95 17.39 -10.86 -0.25
CA VAL A 95 18.67 -10.85 0.46
C VAL A 95 18.67 -9.48 1.14
N ASN A 96 18.42 -9.44 2.45
CA ASN A 96 18.99 -8.38 3.25
C ASN A 96 20.49 -8.56 3.04
N THR A 97 21.04 -7.91 2.01
CA THR A 97 22.42 -7.48 2.06
C THR A 97 22.43 -6.68 3.33
N GLU A 98 22.91 -7.26 4.42
CA GLU A 98 23.31 -6.47 5.56
C GLU A 98 24.25 -5.44 4.95
N ILE A 99 23.75 -4.21 4.83
CA ILE A 99 24.53 -3.10 4.35
C ILE A 99 25.49 -2.83 5.52
N GLU A 100 26.59 -3.57 5.55
CA GLU A 100 27.55 -3.53 6.66
C GLU A 100 28.65 -2.49 6.44
N ASP A 101 28.79 -2.00 5.20
CA ASP A 101 29.81 -1.03 4.83
C ASP A 101 29.28 0.13 4.00
N CYS A 102 30.10 1.18 3.96
CA CYS A 102 29.78 2.42 3.29
C CYS A 102 29.65 2.26 1.76
N GLU A 103 30.43 1.35 1.15
CA GLU A 103 30.39 1.13 -0.30
C GLU A 103 29.06 0.49 -0.73
N SER A 104 28.59 -0.50 0.02
CA SER A 104 27.30 -1.17 -0.18
C SER A 104 26.14 -0.21 0.07
N ALA A 105 26.27 0.69 1.07
CA ALA A 105 25.27 1.72 1.34
C ALA A 105 25.14 2.73 0.18
N MET A 106 26.26 3.12 -0.43
CA MET A 106 26.25 3.98 -1.62
C MET A 106 25.54 3.30 -2.80
N ALA A 107 25.79 2.01 -3.02
CA ALA A 107 25.12 1.25 -4.08
C ALA A 107 23.60 1.11 -3.83
N ALA A 108 23.19 0.90 -2.57
CA ALA A 108 21.79 0.84 -2.20
C ALA A 108 21.05 2.17 -2.43
N VAL A 109 21.71 3.30 -2.11
CA VAL A 109 21.19 4.64 -2.40
C VAL A 109 21.02 4.85 -3.90
N GLU A 110 21.99 4.45 -4.73
CA GLU A 110 21.88 4.57 -6.19
C GLU A 110 20.72 3.74 -6.75
N LEU A 111 20.54 2.50 -6.29
CA LEU A 111 19.43 1.64 -6.69
C LEU A 111 18.08 2.23 -6.28
N ALA A 112 17.94 2.64 -5.02
CA ALA A 112 16.71 3.21 -4.50
C ALA A 112 16.36 4.55 -5.19
N GLN A 113 17.36 5.38 -5.48
CA GLN A 113 17.18 6.62 -6.23
C GLN A 113 16.66 6.35 -7.64
N ASN A 114 17.26 5.39 -8.35
CA ASN A 114 16.83 5.03 -9.70
C ASN A 114 15.39 4.51 -9.70
N ALA A 115 15.04 3.65 -8.75
CA ALA A 115 13.67 3.16 -8.58
C ALA A 115 12.70 4.32 -8.28
N PHE A 116 13.06 5.22 -7.36
CA PHE A 116 12.25 6.40 -7.03
C PHE A 116 12.07 7.34 -8.24
N ASN A 117 13.10 7.55 -9.05
CA ASN A 117 13.02 8.37 -10.27
C ASN A 117 12.09 7.77 -11.33
N GLU A 118 11.86 6.46 -11.29
CA GLU A 118 10.91 5.74 -12.16
C GLU A 118 9.53 5.55 -11.49
N SER A 119 9.31 6.14 -10.32
CA SER A 119 8.06 5.99 -9.59
C SER A 119 6.85 6.51 -10.38
N THR A 120 5.74 5.82 -10.19
CA THR A 120 4.41 6.23 -10.59
C THR A 120 3.65 6.71 -9.36
N TYR A 121 2.44 7.23 -9.58
CA TYR A 121 1.55 7.62 -8.48
C TYR A 121 1.29 6.46 -7.49
N GLU A 122 1.06 5.25 -7.98
CA GLU A 122 0.66 4.10 -7.15
C GLU A 122 1.78 3.58 -6.24
N ASN A 123 3.05 3.77 -6.62
CA ASN A 123 4.20 3.25 -5.88
C ASN A 123 5.14 4.35 -5.32
N TYR A 124 4.76 5.63 -5.46
CA TYR A 124 5.56 6.77 -5.01
C TYR A 124 5.93 6.67 -3.52
N THR A 125 4.94 6.45 -2.64
CA THR A 125 5.14 6.42 -1.18
C THR A 125 6.11 5.30 -0.80
N GLU A 126 5.94 4.11 -1.36
CA GLU A 126 6.80 2.96 -1.11
C GLU A 126 8.24 3.24 -1.56
N LEU A 127 8.42 3.69 -2.80
CA LEU A 127 9.75 3.95 -3.36
C LEU A 127 10.46 5.13 -2.70
N CYS A 128 9.70 6.16 -2.27
CA CYS A 128 10.24 7.28 -1.50
C CYS A 128 10.76 6.81 -0.14
N VAL A 129 9.98 5.99 0.58
CA VAL A 129 10.39 5.45 1.89
C VAL A 129 11.65 4.58 1.73
N ILE A 130 11.71 3.73 0.70
CA ILE A 130 12.90 2.92 0.41
C ILE A 130 14.12 3.81 0.17
N TYR A 131 13.99 4.87 -0.64
CA TYR A 131 15.09 5.80 -0.90
C TYR A 131 15.52 6.58 0.36
N ARG A 132 14.55 7.01 1.18
CA ARG A 132 14.80 7.69 2.45
C ARG A 132 15.56 6.80 3.43
N GLU A 133 15.14 5.55 3.61
CA GLU A 133 15.81 4.58 4.51
C GLU A 133 17.23 4.22 4.02
N ALA A 134 17.43 4.11 2.70
CA ALA A 134 18.77 3.92 2.12
C ALA A 134 19.70 5.10 2.46
N LEU A 135 19.21 6.35 2.38
CA LEU A 135 19.98 7.54 2.75
C LEU A 135 20.28 7.61 4.25
N LEU A 136 19.36 7.17 5.12
CA LEU A 136 19.60 7.09 6.56
C LEU A 136 20.67 6.05 6.91
N THR A 137 20.62 4.89 6.25
CA THR A 137 21.62 3.82 6.36
C THR A 137 22.99 4.31 5.89
N LEU A 138 23.05 5.03 4.77
CA LEU A 138 24.27 5.67 4.28
C LEU A 138 24.87 6.61 5.32
N ILE A 139 24.06 7.48 5.94
CA ILE A 139 24.53 8.42 6.97
C ILE A 139 25.03 7.68 8.22
N GLU A 140 24.39 6.58 8.59
CA GLU A 140 24.81 5.76 9.74
C GLU A 140 26.21 5.14 9.52
N LEU A 141 26.47 4.63 8.31
CA LEU A 141 27.69 3.87 7.99
C LEU A 141 28.84 4.72 7.45
N CYS A 142 28.54 5.72 6.63
CA CYS A 142 29.51 6.61 6.01
C CYS A 142 29.72 7.92 6.78
N GLY A 143 28.82 8.23 7.71
CA GLY A 143 28.75 9.51 8.39
C GLY A 143 27.92 10.55 7.63
N PRO A 144 27.48 11.61 8.34
CA PRO A 144 26.59 12.62 7.78
C PRO A 144 27.30 13.52 6.74
N ASP A 145 26.68 13.69 5.57
CA ASP A 145 27.10 14.66 4.56
C ASP A 145 25.96 15.64 4.19
N SER A 146 26.33 16.80 3.63
CA SER A 146 25.37 17.87 3.33
C SER A 146 24.43 17.56 2.16
N VAL A 147 24.81 16.65 1.26
CA VAL A 147 24.00 16.28 0.10
C VAL A 147 22.88 15.34 0.54
N SER A 148 23.21 14.25 1.23
CA SER A 148 22.21 13.29 1.75
C SER A 148 21.23 13.95 2.70
N GLN A 149 21.70 14.87 3.56
CA GLN A 149 20.81 15.63 4.44
C GLN A 149 19.86 16.56 3.68
N ALA A 150 20.34 17.23 2.61
CA ALA A 150 19.48 18.09 1.81
C ALA A 150 18.40 17.27 1.08
N ILE A 151 18.76 16.10 0.55
CA ILE A 151 17.81 15.19 -0.10
C ILE A 151 16.78 14.67 0.91
N LEU A 152 17.18 14.29 2.12
CA LEU A 152 16.24 13.86 3.17
C LEU A 152 15.25 14.96 3.59
N VAL A 153 15.64 16.23 3.49
CA VAL A 153 14.74 17.37 3.70
C VAL A 153 13.77 17.53 2.53
N GLU A 154 14.27 17.38 1.30
CA GLU A 154 13.46 17.48 0.07
C GLU A 154 12.43 16.34 -0.06
N LEU A 155 12.82 15.11 0.26
CA LEU A 155 11.91 13.94 0.31
C LEU A 155 10.82 14.09 1.38
N GLY A 156 11.05 14.94 2.39
CA GLY A 156 10.10 15.19 3.46
C GLY A 156 9.67 13.90 4.16
N ASN A 157 8.36 13.77 4.39
CA ASN A 157 7.73 12.60 5.01
C ASN A 157 7.32 11.52 4.00
N CYS A 158 7.75 11.62 2.74
CA CYS A 158 7.37 10.69 1.67
C CYS A 158 5.85 10.56 1.46
N ILE A 159 5.11 11.63 1.74
CA ILE A 159 3.69 11.73 1.43
C ILE A 159 3.56 12.54 0.14
N GLN A 160 2.75 12.04 -0.78
CA GLN A 160 2.48 12.75 -2.02
C GLN A 160 1.48 13.87 -1.74
N ASP A 161 1.96 15.11 -1.72
CA ASP A 161 1.09 16.29 -1.80
C ASP A 161 0.57 16.37 -3.24
N THR A 162 -0.70 16.03 -3.46
CA THR A 162 -1.33 16.29 -4.75
C THR A 162 -1.55 17.80 -4.87
N LEU A 163 -0.94 18.42 -5.90
CA LEU A 163 -1.22 19.81 -6.26
C LEU A 163 -2.70 19.91 -6.65
N ALA A 164 -3.54 20.22 -5.67
CA ALA A 164 -4.96 20.29 -5.89
C ALA A 164 -5.31 21.62 -6.55
N GLU A 165 -5.85 21.54 -7.76
CA GLU A 165 -6.43 22.67 -8.47
C GLU A 165 -7.94 22.66 -8.30
N GLY A 166 -8.55 23.83 -8.13
CA GLY A 166 -10.00 23.90 -8.01
C GLY A 166 -10.47 25.07 -7.17
N ILE A 167 -11.75 25.01 -6.79
CA ILE A 167 -12.37 25.97 -5.91
C ILE A 167 -13.30 25.26 -4.93
N VAL A 168 -13.26 25.73 -3.68
CA VAL A 168 -14.36 25.53 -2.73
C VAL A 168 -14.97 26.90 -2.49
N THR A 169 -16.29 27.01 -2.63
CA THR A 169 -17.00 28.29 -2.42
C THR A 169 -18.20 28.08 -1.53
N VAL A 170 -18.60 29.11 -0.80
CA VAL A 170 -19.81 29.10 0.04
C VAL A 170 -20.24 30.53 0.35
N THR A 171 -21.52 30.74 0.57
CA THR A 171 -22.04 31.99 1.14
C THR A 171 -22.32 31.77 2.63
N VAL A 172 -21.59 32.48 3.49
CA VAL A 172 -21.78 32.47 4.95
C VAL A 172 -22.67 33.65 5.31
N ASP A 173 -23.88 33.34 5.77
CA ASP A 173 -25.02 34.24 5.94
C ASP A 173 -25.38 35.00 4.64
N ALA A 174 -24.68 36.10 4.37
CA ALA A 174 -24.84 36.92 3.16
C ALA A 174 -23.51 37.25 2.47
N LEU A 175 -22.38 36.75 2.97
CA LEU A 175 -21.06 37.04 2.46
C LEU A 175 -20.50 35.84 1.67
N PRO A 176 -20.23 35.99 0.36
CA PRO A 176 -19.58 34.93 -0.41
C PRO A 176 -18.09 34.80 -0.02
N LEU A 177 -17.65 33.57 0.16
CA LEU A 177 -16.27 33.17 0.41
C LEU A 177 -15.80 32.23 -0.70
N VAL A 178 -14.54 32.42 -1.11
CA VAL A 178 -13.84 31.60 -2.10
C VAL A 178 -12.56 31.10 -1.44
N PHE A 179 -12.39 29.79 -1.44
CA PHE A 179 -11.21 29.08 -0.99
C PHE A 179 -10.52 28.52 -2.23
N ASP A 180 -9.38 29.10 -2.58
CA ASP A 180 -8.64 28.88 -3.83
C ASP A 180 -7.25 28.28 -3.61
N ALA A 181 -6.81 28.16 -2.36
CA ALA A 181 -5.67 27.33 -1.96
C ALA A 181 -6.21 25.99 -1.43
N ILE A 182 -6.12 24.93 -2.22
CA ILE A 182 -6.61 23.60 -1.87
C ILE A 182 -5.42 22.68 -1.62
N ASN A 183 -5.47 21.94 -0.51
CA ASN A 183 -4.55 20.87 -0.18
C ASN A 183 -5.36 19.58 -0.06
N VAL A 184 -4.94 18.53 -0.76
CA VAL A 184 -5.54 17.20 -0.65
C VAL A 184 -4.46 16.23 -0.20
N PHE A 185 -4.74 15.49 0.87
CA PHE A 185 -3.87 14.45 1.39
C PHE A 185 -4.59 13.12 1.31
N GLN A 186 -3.95 12.10 0.76
CA GLN A 186 -4.53 10.76 0.67
C GLN A 186 -3.82 9.80 1.64
N THR A 187 -4.59 9.17 2.53
CA THR A 187 -4.13 8.11 3.43
C THR A 187 -4.88 6.82 3.13
N GLY A 188 -4.25 5.91 2.38
CA GLY A 188 -4.93 4.70 1.90
C GLY A 188 -6.07 5.06 0.93
N THR A 189 -7.31 4.75 1.31
CA THR A 189 -8.52 5.13 0.56
C THR A 189 -9.15 6.44 1.02
N SER A 190 -8.68 7.03 2.11
CA SER A 190 -9.28 8.25 2.66
C SER A 190 -8.62 9.51 2.12
N LEU A 191 -9.43 10.46 1.67
CA LEU A 191 -9.01 11.78 1.20
C LEU A 191 -9.30 12.82 2.28
N HIS A 192 -8.27 13.57 2.67
CA HIS A 192 -8.36 14.69 3.60
C HIS A 192 -8.22 15.99 2.80
N ILE A 193 -9.28 16.78 2.73
CA ILE A 193 -9.34 17.96 1.86
C ILE A 193 -9.39 19.20 2.76
N ALA A 194 -8.39 20.08 2.61
CA ALA A 194 -8.31 21.38 3.25
C ALA A 194 -8.35 22.49 2.20
N ALA A 195 -9.30 23.41 2.33
CA ALA A 195 -9.46 24.56 1.45
C ALA A 195 -9.29 25.85 2.23
N GLU A 196 -8.44 26.76 1.74
CA GLU A 196 -8.01 27.95 2.47
C GLU A 196 -8.27 29.23 1.65
N THR A 197 -8.57 30.32 2.35
CA THR A 197 -8.63 31.65 1.73
C THR A 197 -7.25 32.29 1.69
N GLY A 198 -6.92 32.99 0.61
CA GLY A 198 -5.70 33.78 0.52
C GLY A 198 -5.62 34.96 1.51
N SER A 199 -4.40 35.43 1.79
CA SER A 199 -4.11 36.60 2.62
C SER A 199 -4.96 37.84 2.24
N PRO A 200 -5.42 38.66 3.21
CA PRO A 200 -4.96 38.75 4.60
C PRO A 200 -5.83 37.98 5.61
N THR A 201 -6.99 37.47 5.21
CA THR A 201 -7.87 36.66 6.05
C THR A 201 -7.62 35.20 5.74
N TYR A 202 -7.38 34.41 6.79
CA TYR A 202 -7.08 32.99 6.64
C TYR A 202 -8.20 32.19 7.28
N TYR A 203 -9.13 31.73 6.45
CA TYR A 203 -10.22 30.84 6.81
C TYR A 203 -9.98 29.48 6.18
N ILE A 204 -10.46 28.43 6.84
CA ILE A 204 -10.24 27.05 6.42
C ILE A 204 -11.56 26.29 6.41
N ILE A 205 -11.79 25.53 5.35
CA ILE A 205 -12.74 24.42 5.32
C ILE A 205 -11.95 23.13 5.28
N TYR A 206 -12.37 22.15 6.07
CA TYR A 206 -11.78 20.82 6.11
C TYR A 206 -12.88 19.76 6.07
N PHE A 207 -12.66 18.67 5.34
CA PHE A 207 -13.50 17.47 5.37
C PHE A 207 -12.72 16.25 4.91
N GLU A 208 -13.22 15.08 5.26
CA GLU A 208 -12.67 13.78 4.86
C GLU A 208 -13.71 12.99 4.07
N ILE A 209 -13.26 12.21 3.09
CA ILE A 209 -14.10 11.36 2.26
C ILE A 209 -13.33 10.13 1.79
N ASP A 210 -13.96 8.95 1.83
CA ASP A 210 -13.35 7.74 1.28
C ASP A 210 -13.54 7.67 -0.24
N LEU A 211 -12.49 7.25 -0.96
CA LEU A 211 -12.45 7.23 -2.42
C LEU A 211 -13.58 6.35 -2.99
N GLY A 212 -14.33 6.92 -3.94
CA GLY A 212 -15.48 6.26 -4.56
C GLY A 212 -16.81 6.48 -3.84
N GLU A 213 -16.83 7.05 -2.64
CA GLU A 213 -18.07 7.40 -1.96
C GLU A 213 -18.77 8.58 -2.62
N ILE A 214 -20.05 8.39 -2.93
CA ILE A 214 -20.96 9.39 -3.51
C ILE A 214 -22.31 9.28 -2.83
N GLY A 215 -23.07 10.38 -2.81
CA GLY A 215 -24.38 10.43 -2.19
C GLY A 215 -24.54 11.61 -1.24
N ASP A 216 -25.58 11.55 -0.43
CA ASP A 216 -25.91 12.59 0.55
C ASP A 216 -25.20 12.33 1.88
N ASP A 217 -24.92 13.42 2.58
CA ASP A 217 -24.37 13.48 3.94
C ASP A 217 -22.98 12.84 4.14
N ILE A 218 -22.25 12.60 3.03
CA ILE A 218 -20.95 11.94 3.02
C ILE A 218 -19.90 12.63 3.90
N ILE A 219 -19.87 13.97 3.89
CA ILE A 219 -18.84 14.75 4.62
C ILE A 219 -19.34 15.31 5.96
N ASN A 220 -20.59 15.05 6.34
CA ASN A 220 -21.22 15.74 7.48
C ASN A 220 -20.55 15.42 8.83
N GLU A 221 -19.98 14.23 9.00
CA GLU A 221 -19.31 13.85 10.25
C GLU A 221 -17.91 14.47 10.39
N THR A 222 -17.28 14.81 9.27
CA THR A 222 -15.86 15.20 9.21
C THR A 222 -15.68 16.68 8.87
N PHE A 223 -16.73 17.34 8.38
CA PHE A 223 -16.72 18.76 8.00
C PHE A 223 -16.40 19.66 9.19
N LYS A 224 -15.46 20.59 8.97
CA LYS A 224 -15.06 21.63 9.92
C LYS A 224 -14.84 22.93 9.16
N MET A 225 -15.29 24.04 9.75
CA MET A 225 -15.04 25.38 9.21
C MET A 225 -14.39 26.25 10.28
N ASN A 226 -13.28 26.90 9.95
CA ASN A 226 -12.59 27.83 10.84
C ASN A 226 -12.68 29.26 10.29
N ILE A 227 -13.55 30.07 10.88
CA ILE A 227 -13.72 31.50 10.59
C ILE A 227 -13.76 32.24 11.93
N VAL A 228 -12.61 32.71 12.41
CA VAL A 228 -12.40 33.30 13.76
C VAL A 228 -12.53 32.27 14.91
N SER A 229 -13.48 31.34 14.81
CA SER A 229 -13.68 30.17 15.68
C SER A 229 -13.95 28.93 14.83
N GLN A 230 -13.94 27.76 15.46
CA GLN A 230 -14.28 26.49 14.81
C GLN A 230 -15.79 26.28 14.87
N TYR A 231 -16.38 25.97 13.71
CA TYR A 231 -17.77 25.61 13.53
C TYR A 231 -17.89 24.17 13.03
N LEU A 232 -18.86 23.46 13.57
CA LEU A 232 -19.19 22.07 13.23
C LEU A 232 -20.63 21.98 12.68
N PRO A 233 -20.93 21.01 11.81
CA PRO A 233 -22.29 20.70 11.35
C PRO A 233 -23.32 20.65 12.47
N SER A 234 -24.41 21.40 12.34
CA SER A 234 -25.55 21.34 13.26
C SER A 234 -26.49 20.19 12.90
N ALA A 235 -27.02 19.51 13.92
CA ALA A 235 -27.94 18.37 13.81
C ALA A 235 -29.21 18.55 14.66
N GLU A 236 -29.60 19.80 14.92
CA GLU A 236 -30.71 20.17 15.81
C GLU A 236 -32.11 20.02 15.17
N GLY A 237 -32.20 19.56 13.92
CA GLY A 237 -33.44 19.23 13.21
C GLY A 237 -34.07 20.37 12.41
N PHE A 238 -33.40 21.51 12.26
CA PHE A 238 -33.89 22.64 11.46
C PHE A 238 -32.76 23.25 10.64
N ASN A 239 -32.86 23.13 9.30
CA ASN A 239 -31.79 23.52 8.37
C ASN A 239 -30.43 22.88 8.72
N ASP A 240 -30.47 21.61 9.12
CA ASP A 240 -29.28 20.83 9.43
C ASP A 240 -28.29 20.90 8.29
N PHE A 241 -27.01 20.85 8.64
CA PHE A 241 -25.96 20.75 7.64
C PHE A 241 -26.17 19.49 6.80
N THR A 242 -26.12 19.65 5.49
CA THR A 242 -26.18 18.54 4.53
C THR A 242 -25.18 18.76 3.41
N SER A 243 -24.70 17.65 2.88
CA SER A 243 -23.79 17.62 1.75
C SER A 243 -24.24 16.62 0.71
N THR A 244 -23.80 16.80 -0.53
CA THR A 244 -24.01 15.83 -1.60
C THR A 244 -22.73 15.73 -2.42
N ILE A 245 -22.14 14.54 -2.50
CA ILE A 245 -20.98 14.26 -3.35
C ILE A 245 -21.48 13.57 -4.61
N THR A 246 -21.19 14.18 -5.76
CA THR A 246 -21.66 13.72 -7.08
C THR A 246 -20.56 13.07 -7.91
N THR A 247 -19.30 13.38 -7.63
CA THR A 247 -18.13 12.76 -8.24
C THR A 247 -17.07 12.62 -7.15
N ASN A 248 -16.50 11.43 -7.06
CA ASN A 248 -15.38 11.11 -6.19
C ASN A 248 -14.59 9.98 -6.85
N THR A 249 -13.80 10.36 -7.85
CA THR A 249 -12.92 9.45 -8.59
C THR A 249 -11.48 9.80 -8.26
N PRO A 250 -10.50 8.92 -8.54
CA PRO A 250 -9.10 9.30 -8.50
C PRO A 250 -8.88 10.63 -9.23
N GLY A 251 -8.38 11.61 -8.49
CA GLY A 251 -8.07 12.96 -8.94
C GLY A 251 -9.24 13.91 -9.23
N ASN A 252 -10.48 13.60 -8.83
CA ASN A 252 -11.59 14.54 -8.94
C ASN A 252 -12.68 14.35 -7.86
N VAL A 253 -12.99 15.42 -7.13
CA VAL A 253 -14.11 15.51 -6.19
C VAL A 253 -15.03 16.67 -6.55
N ILE A 254 -16.32 16.38 -6.76
CA ILE A 254 -17.37 17.37 -7.03
C ILE A 254 -18.53 17.15 -6.08
N GLY A 255 -18.95 18.22 -5.40
CA GLY A 255 -20.08 18.16 -4.49
C GLY A 255 -20.64 19.52 -4.11
N THR A 256 -21.62 19.49 -3.23
CA THR A 256 -22.26 20.67 -2.66
C THR A 256 -22.49 20.50 -1.17
N PHE A 257 -22.58 21.59 -0.44
CA PHE A 257 -22.95 21.58 0.97
C PHE A 257 -23.73 22.84 1.35
N ASN A 258 -24.58 22.76 2.36
CA ASN A 258 -25.36 23.89 2.89
C ASN A 258 -25.93 23.53 4.27
N GLY A 259 -26.56 24.49 4.94
CA GLY A 259 -27.19 24.31 6.25
C GLY A 259 -26.45 25.05 7.36
N ILE A 260 -26.78 24.73 8.60
CA ILE A 260 -26.27 25.46 9.78
C ILE A 260 -25.00 24.79 10.32
N VAL A 261 -24.02 25.59 10.69
CA VAL A 261 -22.87 25.17 11.49
C VAL A 261 -22.80 25.98 12.78
N THR A 262 -22.40 25.33 13.87
CA THR A 262 -22.44 25.90 15.23
C THR A 262 -21.06 25.82 15.88
N ASN A 263 -20.64 26.86 16.60
CA ASN A 263 -19.40 26.86 17.37
C ASN A 263 -19.59 26.42 18.83
N ALA A 264 -18.49 26.33 19.58
CA ALA A 264 -18.51 25.92 20.99
C ALA A 264 -19.28 26.89 21.92
N ASP A 265 -19.45 28.15 21.52
CA ASP A 265 -20.22 29.16 22.26
C ASP A 265 -21.73 29.11 21.93
N GLY A 266 -22.13 28.24 20.99
CA GLY A 266 -23.51 28.08 20.54
C GLY A 266 -23.94 29.14 19.51
N GLU A 267 -23.00 29.80 18.85
CA GLU A 267 -23.28 30.72 17.74
C GLU A 267 -23.42 29.94 16.44
N ASP A 268 -24.47 30.27 15.69
CA ASP A 268 -24.80 29.63 14.42
C ASP A 268 -24.37 30.50 13.23
N LEU A 269 -23.89 29.84 12.17
CA LEU A 269 -23.71 30.42 10.84
C LEU A 269 -24.55 29.68 9.83
N SER A 270 -25.22 30.42 8.95
CA SER A 270 -25.99 29.85 7.85
C SER A 270 -25.11 29.70 6.61
N LEU A 271 -24.86 28.46 6.18
CA LEU A 271 -24.14 28.18 4.94
C LEU A 271 -25.12 27.96 3.79
N THR A 272 -24.93 28.69 2.69
CA THR A 272 -25.71 28.52 1.47
C THR A 272 -24.81 28.46 0.24
N SER A 273 -25.27 27.76 -0.79
CA SER A 273 -24.56 27.65 -2.08
C SER A 273 -23.12 27.13 -1.93
N GLY A 274 -22.88 26.19 -1.02
CA GLY A 274 -21.59 25.54 -0.89
C GLY A 274 -21.31 24.65 -2.10
N VAL A 275 -20.15 24.82 -2.73
CA VAL A 275 -19.70 24.06 -3.89
C VAL A 275 -18.29 23.56 -3.64
N ILE A 276 -18.06 22.29 -3.95
CA ILE A 276 -16.76 21.62 -3.97
C ILE A 276 -16.48 21.25 -5.42
N SER A 277 -15.35 21.71 -5.96
CA SER A 277 -14.86 21.34 -7.28
C SER A 277 -13.33 21.28 -7.20
N VAL A 278 -12.80 20.09 -6.92
CA VAL A 278 -11.38 19.86 -6.64
C VAL A 278 -10.84 18.78 -7.57
N SER A 279 -9.77 19.10 -8.29
CA SER A 279 -8.95 18.16 -9.05
C SER A 279 -7.61 18.00 -8.34
N TYR A 280 -7.10 16.79 -8.18
CA TYR A 280 -5.87 16.52 -7.40
C TYR A 280 -5.06 15.37 -8.00
#